data_AF-A5YUW6-F1
#
_entry.id   AF-A5YUW6-F1
#
_cell.length_a   1.000
_cell.length_b   1.000
_cell.length_c   1.000
_cell.angle_alpha   90.00
_cell.angle_beta   90.00
_cell.angle_gamma   90.00
#
_symmetry.space_group_name_H-M   'P 1'
#
loop_
_entity.id
_entity.type
_entity.pdbx_description
1 polymer ?
#
loop_
_entity_poly.entity_id
_entity_poly.type
_entity_poly.pdbx_seq_one_letter_code
_entity_poly.pdbx_strand_id
1 'polypeptide(L)'
;GFAHVGRQYPGAGPRVACMMQSLDEIRHAQTQIHSLSNYNKHYNGFADWRHQHDRVWYLSVPKSFFDDAVSAGPFEFIVAIGFAFEYVLTNLLFVPFISGAAYNGDMGAMAFGFSAQSDESRHMTLGLEIIKFILEQDPDNLPIVQAWLDKWFWRGYR
;
A
#
# COMPACT_ATOMS: atom_id res chain seq x y z
N GLY A 1 2.63 -3.27 8.64
CA GLY A 1 1.47 -2.42 8.96
C GLY A 1 0.25 -3.26 9.29
N PHE A 2 -0.42 -3.81 8.27
CA PHE A 2 -1.71 -4.49 8.40
C PHE A 2 -1.80 -5.62 9.44
N ALA A 3 -0.80 -6.52 9.52
CA ALA A 3 -0.75 -7.53 10.59
C ALA A 3 -0.75 -6.91 12.01
N HIS A 4 -0.05 -5.78 12.20
CA HIS A 4 -0.01 -5.10 13.49
C HIS A 4 -1.37 -4.49 13.82
N VAL A 5 -1.95 -3.69 12.92
CA VAL A 5 -3.26 -3.05 13.19
C VAL A 5 -4.39 -4.09 13.28
N GLY A 6 -4.30 -5.19 12.54
CA GLY A 6 -5.19 -6.34 12.65
C GLY A 6 -5.15 -7.04 14.01
N ARG A 7 -4.08 -6.85 14.80
CA ARG A 7 -4.02 -7.26 16.21
C ARG A 7 -4.56 -6.19 17.16
N GLN A 8 -4.43 -4.92 16.85
CA GLN A 8 -4.75 -3.82 17.77
C GLN A 8 -6.23 -3.43 17.78
N TYR A 9 -6.97 -3.58 16.68
CA TYR A 9 -8.36 -3.13 16.65
C TYR A 9 -9.27 -3.95 17.59
N PRO A 10 -10.14 -3.31 18.39
CA PRO A 10 -11.08 -4.00 19.27
C PRO A 10 -12.24 -4.67 18.52
N GLY A 11 -12.63 -4.13 17.36
CA GLY A 11 -13.68 -4.70 16.51
C GLY A 11 -13.20 -5.91 15.70
N ALA A 12 -13.95 -7.02 15.73
CA ALA A 12 -13.58 -8.23 14.98
C ALA A 12 -13.58 -8.04 13.47
N GLY A 13 -14.51 -7.24 12.93
CA GLY A 13 -14.59 -6.93 11.49
C GLY A 13 -13.30 -6.27 10.96
N PRO A 14 -12.89 -5.11 11.49
CA PRO A 14 -11.63 -4.45 11.10
C PRO A 14 -10.40 -5.34 11.27
N ARG A 15 -10.36 -6.21 12.30
CA ARG A 15 -9.26 -7.17 12.48
C ARG A 15 -9.17 -8.15 11.32
N VAL A 16 -10.27 -8.82 10.98
CA VAL A 16 -10.27 -9.82 9.90
C VAL A 16 -9.94 -9.16 8.56
N ALA A 17 -10.50 -7.99 8.27
CA ALA A 17 -10.18 -7.23 7.07
C ALA A 17 -8.69 -6.89 6.96
N CYS A 18 -8.09 -6.36 8.04
CA CYS A 18 -6.66 -6.06 8.07
C CYS A 18 -5.79 -7.33 7.96
N MET A 19 -6.20 -8.45 8.55
CA MET A 19 -5.44 -9.70 8.43
C MET A 19 -5.50 -10.29 7.02
N MET A 20 -6.65 -10.21 6.34
CA MET A 20 -6.77 -10.59 4.93
C MET A 20 -5.89 -9.72 4.05
N GLN A 21 -5.98 -8.40 4.19
CA GLN A 21 -5.10 -7.48 3.45
C GLN A 21 -3.63 -7.76 3.76
N SER A 22 -3.26 -8.02 5.03
CA SER A 22 -1.87 -8.36 5.36
C SER A 22 -1.34 -9.61 4.64
N LEU A 23 -2.19 -10.59 4.35
CA LEU A 23 -1.79 -11.78 3.58
C LEU A 23 -1.69 -11.45 2.09
N ASP A 24 -2.60 -10.63 1.58
CA ASP A 24 -2.55 -10.13 0.20
C ASP A 24 -1.26 -9.31 -0.05
N GLU A 25 -0.85 -8.44 0.89
CA GLU A 25 0.41 -7.69 0.76
C GLU A 25 1.66 -8.61 0.76
N ILE A 26 1.62 -9.73 1.50
CA ILE A 26 2.70 -10.73 1.46
C ILE A 26 2.70 -11.44 0.11
N ARG A 27 1.52 -11.80 -0.41
CA ARG A 27 1.34 -12.37 -1.75
C ARG A 27 1.90 -11.41 -2.81
N HIS A 28 1.62 -10.11 -2.73
CA HIS A 28 2.14 -9.11 -3.66
C HIS A 28 3.67 -9.04 -3.60
N ALA A 29 4.25 -8.90 -2.41
CA ALA A 29 5.70 -8.84 -2.25
C ALA A 29 6.39 -10.09 -2.82
N GLN A 30 5.89 -11.29 -2.50
CA GLN A 30 6.48 -12.54 -2.98
C GLN A 30 6.33 -12.72 -4.49
N THR A 31 5.16 -12.40 -5.05
CA THR A 31 4.91 -12.55 -6.49
C THR A 31 5.68 -11.52 -7.32
N GLN A 32 5.88 -10.29 -6.81
CA GLN A 32 6.77 -9.29 -7.41
C GLN A 32 8.23 -9.74 -7.41
N ILE A 33 8.72 -10.32 -6.31
CA ILE A 33 10.06 -10.90 -6.26
C ILE A 33 10.21 -12.01 -7.31
N HIS A 34 9.20 -12.88 -7.45
CA HIS A 34 9.22 -13.95 -8.44
C HIS A 34 9.12 -13.44 -9.88
N SER A 35 8.28 -12.43 -10.17
CA SER A 35 8.15 -11.86 -11.51
C SER A 35 9.43 -11.16 -11.96
N LEU A 36 10.11 -10.45 -11.05
CA LEU A 36 11.37 -9.76 -11.31
C LEU A 36 12.59 -10.69 -11.29
N SER A 37 12.46 -11.92 -10.78
CA SER A 37 13.58 -12.87 -10.65
C SER A 37 14.26 -13.18 -11.99
N ASN A 38 13.49 -13.30 -13.08
CA ASN A 38 14.07 -13.55 -14.40
C ASN A 38 14.80 -12.30 -14.93
N TYR A 39 14.24 -11.11 -14.72
CA TYR A 39 14.91 -9.86 -15.10
C TYR A 39 16.23 -9.67 -14.36
N ASN A 40 16.28 -10.00 -13.07
CA ASN A 40 17.50 -9.94 -12.27
C ASN A 40 18.65 -10.81 -12.80
N LYS A 41 18.36 -11.91 -13.51
CA LYS A 41 19.41 -12.76 -14.12
C LYS A 41 20.03 -12.16 -15.38
N HIS A 42 19.29 -11.28 -16.05
CA HIS A 42 19.64 -10.79 -17.39
C HIS A 42 19.95 -9.29 -17.43
N TYR A 43 19.57 -8.54 -16.40
CA TYR A 43 19.73 -7.10 -16.32
C TYR A 43 20.32 -6.67 -14.96
N ASN A 44 21.10 -5.60 -14.99
CA ASN A 44 21.66 -5.00 -13.77
C ASN A 44 20.60 -4.21 -13.00
N GLY A 45 20.91 -3.88 -11.74
CA GLY A 45 20.10 -2.98 -10.91
C GLY A 45 19.01 -3.63 -10.06
N PHE A 46 18.66 -4.90 -10.34
CA PHE A 46 17.66 -5.66 -9.55
C PHE A 46 18.24 -6.39 -8.33
N ALA A 47 19.56 -6.63 -8.30
CA ALA A 47 20.22 -7.32 -7.20
C ALA A 47 20.17 -6.49 -5.91
N ASP A 48 20.18 -7.17 -4.75
CA ASP A 48 20.26 -6.52 -3.43
C ASP A 48 19.16 -5.48 -3.14
N TRP A 49 17.98 -5.58 -3.79
CA TRP A 49 16.91 -4.58 -3.69
C TRP A 49 16.57 -4.20 -2.24
N ARG A 50 16.55 -5.17 -1.31
CA ARG A 50 16.21 -4.92 0.09
C ARG A 50 17.31 -4.13 0.81
N HIS A 51 18.57 -4.44 0.54
CA HIS A 51 19.72 -3.72 1.08
C HIS A 51 19.78 -2.29 0.54
N GLN A 52 19.49 -2.13 -0.77
CA GLN A 52 19.43 -0.84 -1.43
C GLN A 52 18.31 0.04 -0.88
N HIS A 53 17.10 -0.51 -0.69
CA HIS A 53 15.95 0.22 -0.13
C HIS A 53 16.27 0.92 1.19
N ASP A 54 17.12 0.34 2.03
CA ASP A 54 17.49 0.92 3.32
C ASP A 54 18.63 1.96 3.27
N ARG A 55 19.31 2.13 2.13
CA ARG A 55 20.59 2.88 2.07
C ARG A 55 20.73 3.84 0.91
N VAL A 56 20.11 3.56 -0.23
CA VAL A 56 20.21 4.40 -1.42
C VAL A 56 19.39 5.68 -1.21
N TRP A 57 20.01 6.82 -1.47
CA TRP A 57 19.46 8.14 -1.14
C TRP A 57 18.05 8.39 -1.68
N TYR A 58 17.76 8.04 -2.95
CA TYR A 58 16.43 8.28 -3.51
C TYR A 58 15.40 7.26 -3.01
N LEU A 59 15.84 6.09 -2.54
CA LEU A 59 14.97 5.10 -1.91
C LEU A 59 14.63 5.46 -0.46
N SER A 60 15.28 6.47 0.13
CA SER A 60 14.83 7.04 1.40
C SER A 60 13.45 7.69 1.29
N VAL A 61 13.03 8.12 0.08
CA VAL A 61 11.70 8.71 -0.17
C VAL A 61 10.58 7.69 0.15
N PRO A 62 10.46 6.57 -0.59
CA PRO A 62 9.43 5.56 -0.28
C PRO A 62 9.64 4.91 1.09
N LYS A 63 10.90 4.69 1.52
CA LYS A 63 11.18 4.16 2.84
C LYS A 63 10.62 5.05 3.94
N SER A 64 10.90 6.35 3.91
CA SER A 64 10.43 7.27 4.95
C SER A 64 8.91 7.50 4.92
N PHE A 65 8.26 7.33 3.77
CA PHE A 65 6.80 7.36 3.66
C PHE A 65 6.18 6.21 4.47
N PHE A 66 6.65 4.98 4.23
CA PHE A 66 6.15 3.81 4.95
C PHE A 66 6.61 3.77 6.41
N ASP A 67 7.84 4.19 6.72
CA ASP A 67 8.34 4.27 8.10
C ASP A 67 7.48 5.23 8.95
N ASP A 68 7.08 6.39 8.42
CA ASP A 68 6.14 7.31 9.08
C ASP A 68 4.80 6.60 9.33
N ALA A 69 4.21 5.97 8.30
CA ALA A 69 2.91 5.31 8.42
C ALA A 69 2.91 4.17 9.45
N VAL A 70 3.95 3.32 9.45
CA VAL A 70 4.02 2.17 10.39
C VAL A 70 4.42 2.56 11.80
N SER A 71 5.05 3.73 11.98
CA SER A 71 5.38 4.28 13.30
C SER A 71 4.21 5.03 13.94
N ALA A 72 3.21 5.41 13.14
CA ALA A 72 2.00 6.09 13.59
C ALA A 72 1.05 5.16 14.36
N GLY A 73 0.02 5.76 14.97
CA GLY A 73 -1.05 5.00 15.62
C GLY A 73 -1.90 4.20 14.63
N PRO A 74 -2.67 3.19 15.08
CA PRO A 74 -3.41 2.30 14.18
C PRO A 74 -4.44 3.02 13.31
N PHE A 75 -5.09 4.07 13.83
CA PHE A 75 -6.07 4.86 13.04
C PHE A 75 -5.40 5.76 12.01
N GLU A 76 -4.25 6.36 12.32
CA GLU A 76 -3.49 7.11 11.32
C GLU A 76 -2.96 6.17 10.24
N PHE A 77 -2.43 5.00 10.60
CA PHE A 77 -1.94 4.00 9.64
C PHE A 77 -3.03 3.62 8.61
N ILE A 78 -4.26 3.36 9.05
CA ILE A 78 -5.32 2.92 8.13
C ILE A 78 -5.87 4.06 7.28
N VAL A 79 -5.84 5.31 7.76
CA VAL A 79 -6.15 6.49 6.94
C VAL A 79 -5.03 6.76 5.94
N ALA A 80 -3.77 6.62 6.35
CA ALA A 80 -2.59 6.80 5.51
C ALA A 80 -2.53 5.77 4.37
N ILE A 81 -2.56 4.49 4.72
CA ILE A 81 -2.35 3.40 3.76
C ILE A 81 -3.68 2.96 3.17
N GLY A 82 -4.67 2.60 3.99
CA GLY A 82 -5.95 2.11 3.49
C GLY A 82 -6.73 3.15 2.68
N PHE A 83 -6.87 4.38 3.17
CA PHE A 83 -7.63 5.40 2.46
C PHE A 83 -6.76 6.21 1.47
N ALA A 84 -5.73 6.92 1.94
CA ALA A 84 -5.00 7.83 1.05
C ALA A 84 -4.21 7.07 -0.03
N PHE A 85 -3.45 6.04 0.34
CA PHE A 85 -2.62 5.30 -0.63
C PHE A 85 -3.44 4.30 -1.48
N GLU A 86 -4.15 3.37 -0.84
CA GLU A 86 -4.83 2.25 -1.50
C GLU A 86 -6.17 2.63 -2.15
N TYR A 87 -6.77 3.79 -1.82
CA TYR A 87 -8.01 4.25 -2.44
C TYR A 87 -7.82 5.52 -3.28
N VAL A 88 -7.36 6.63 -2.68
CA VAL A 88 -7.28 7.92 -3.38
C VAL A 88 -6.18 7.93 -4.45
N LEU A 89 -5.00 7.39 -4.14
CA LEU A 89 -3.82 7.51 -4.99
C LEU A 89 -3.48 6.22 -5.76
N THR A 90 -4.13 5.09 -5.44
CA THR A 90 -3.72 3.75 -5.94
C THR A 90 -3.59 3.69 -7.46
N ASN A 91 -4.54 4.28 -8.20
CA ASN A 91 -4.51 4.26 -9.65
C ASN A 91 -3.32 5.02 -10.25
N LEU A 92 -2.80 6.04 -9.57
CA LEU A 92 -1.61 6.78 -10.01
C LEU A 92 -0.33 5.96 -9.87
N LEU A 93 -0.34 4.92 -9.04
CA LEU A 93 0.75 3.96 -8.93
C LEU A 93 0.50 2.74 -9.82
N PHE A 94 -0.64 2.07 -9.64
CA PHE A 94 -0.92 0.78 -10.26
C PHE A 94 -1.03 0.86 -11.78
N VAL A 95 -1.83 1.81 -12.29
CA VAL A 95 -2.12 1.88 -13.73
C VAL A 95 -0.86 2.19 -14.55
N PRO A 96 0.00 3.17 -14.20
CA PRO A 96 1.20 3.45 -14.99
C PRO A 96 2.16 2.27 -15.10
N PHE A 97 2.41 1.53 -14.01
CA PHE A 97 3.32 0.37 -14.05
C PHE A 97 2.73 -0.80 -14.85
N ILE A 98 1.48 -1.17 -14.58
CA ILE A 98 0.87 -2.37 -15.21
C ILE A 98 0.50 -2.11 -16.67
N SER A 99 -0.08 -0.94 -16.99
CA SER A 99 -0.33 -0.58 -18.38
C SER A 99 0.98 -0.36 -19.13
N GLY A 100 1.98 0.29 -18.52
CA GLY A 100 3.31 0.45 -19.10
C GLY A 100 3.94 -0.90 -19.47
N ALA A 101 3.83 -1.91 -18.60
CA ALA A 101 4.25 -3.28 -18.90
C ALA A 101 3.53 -3.85 -20.13
N ALA A 102 2.21 -3.71 -20.21
CA ALA A 102 1.42 -4.17 -21.35
C ALA A 102 1.80 -3.49 -22.67
N TYR A 103 2.03 -2.17 -22.65
CA TYR A 103 2.45 -1.41 -23.84
C TYR A 103 3.89 -1.70 -24.30
N ASN A 104 4.72 -2.32 -23.45
CA ASN A 104 6.12 -2.61 -23.76
C ASN A 104 6.43 -4.13 -23.82
N GLY A 105 5.41 -4.99 -23.82
CA GLY A 105 5.59 -6.44 -23.96
C GLY A 105 6.15 -7.15 -22.72
N ASP A 106 6.12 -6.52 -21.54
CA ASP A 106 6.47 -7.18 -20.28
C ASP A 106 5.29 -8.02 -19.78
N MET A 107 5.31 -9.31 -20.15
CA MET A 107 4.28 -10.25 -19.72
C MET A 107 4.34 -10.59 -18.22
N GLY A 108 5.50 -10.46 -17.58
CA GLY A 108 5.67 -10.82 -16.17
C GLY A 108 4.98 -9.83 -15.24
N ALA A 109 5.27 -8.54 -15.41
CA ALA A 109 4.61 -7.48 -14.66
C ALA A 109 3.12 -7.37 -15.03
N MET A 110 2.77 -7.52 -16.31
CA MET A 110 1.37 -7.50 -16.76
C MET A 110 0.54 -8.62 -16.11
N ALA A 111 1.04 -9.85 -16.09
CA ALA A 111 0.33 -10.98 -15.48
C ALA A 111 0.15 -10.82 -13.96
N PHE A 112 1.17 -10.29 -13.27
CA PHE A 112 1.04 -9.90 -11.86
C PHE A 112 -0.10 -8.88 -11.68
N GLY A 113 -0.09 -7.81 -12.47
CA GLY A 113 -1.10 -6.75 -12.40
C GLY A 113 -2.51 -7.28 -12.56
N PHE A 114 -2.80 -8.05 -13.61
CA PHE A 114 -4.14 -8.64 -13.76
C PHE A 114 -4.53 -9.57 -12.61
N SER A 115 -3.57 -10.33 -12.06
CA SER A 115 -3.84 -11.20 -10.92
C SER A 115 -4.07 -10.45 -9.60
N ALA A 116 -3.58 -9.22 -9.47
CA ALA A 116 -3.71 -8.41 -8.27
C ALA A 116 -5.00 -7.57 -8.24
N GLN A 117 -5.63 -7.29 -9.39
CA GLN A 117 -6.81 -6.40 -9.47
C GLN A 117 -7.95 -6.76 -8.52
N SER A 118 -8.24 -8.06 -8.34
CA SER A 118 -9.29 -8.48 -7.42
C SER A 118 -8.89 -8.31 -5.95
N ASP A 119 -7.60 -8.32 -5.63
CA ASP A 119 -7.08 -7.98 -4.30
C ASP A 119 -7.24 -6.47 -4.06
N GLU A 120 -6.77 -5.65 -5.00
CA GLU A 120 -6.88 -4.18 -4.96
C GLU A 120 -8.32 -3.69 -4.81
N SER A 121 -9.30 -4.35 -5.45
CA SER A 121 -10.71 -3.99 -5.28
C SER A 121 -11.20 -4.16 -3.82
N ARG A 122 -10.68 -5.16 -3.10
CA ARG A 122 -10.97 -5.35 -1.66
C ARG A 122 -10.24 -4.30 -0.82
N HIS A 123 -9.00 -3.96 -1.17
CA HIS A 123 -8.21 -2.94 -0.47
C HIS A 123 -8.85 -1.55 -0.57
N MET A 124 -9.27 -1.16 -1.78
CA MET A 124 -10.02 0.06 -2.03
C MET A 124 -11.31 0.14 -1.19
N THR A 125 -12.04 -0.98 -1.11
CA THR A 125 -13.26 -1.05 -0.31
C THR A 125 -12.97 -0.89 1.18
N LEU A 126 -11.93 -1.54 1.70
CA LEU A 126 -11.50 -1.35 3.10
C LEU A 126 -11.14 0.13 3.37
N GLY A 127 -10.39 0.75 2.47
CA GLY A 127 -10.00 2.15 2.56
C GLY A 127 -11.19 3.11 2.65
N LEU A 128 -12.18 2.93 1.78
CA LEU A 128 -13.37 3.78 1.75
C LEU A 128 -14.26 3.58 2.99
N GLU A 129 -14.48 2.34 3.40
CA GLU A 129 -15.40 2.05 4.50
C GLU A 129 -14.81 2.41 5.87
N ILE A 130 -13.50 2.30 6.06
CA ILE A 130 -12.88 2.65 7.34
C ILE A 130 -12.91 4.15 7.63
N ILE A 131 -12.72 5.01 6.61
CA ILE A 131 -12.77 6.46 6.83
C ILE A 131 -14.19 6.92 7.15
N LYS A 132 -15.21 6.38 6.46
CA LYS A 132 -16.61 6.63 6.78
C LYS A 132 -16.92 6.20 8.21
N PHE A 133 -16.52 4.97 8.57
CA PHE A 133 -16.69 4.46 9.92
C PHE A 133 -16.10 5.40 10.97
N ILE A 134 -14.84 5.81 10.82
CA ILE A 134 -14.17 6.71 11.78
C ILE A 134 -14.93 8.04 11.90
N LEU A 135 -15.31 8.65 10.78
CA LEU A 135 -16.03 9.93 10.75
C LEU A 135 -17.44 9.84 11.39
N GLU A 136 -18.09 8.69 11.29
CA GLU A 136 -19.43 8.47 11.85
C GLU A 136 -19.41 8.06 13.33
N GLN A 137 -18.28 7.62 13.89
CA GLN A 137 -18.21 7.20 15.30
C GLN A 137 -18.30 8.37 16.29
N ASP A 138 -17.66 9.50 15.98
CA ASP A 138 -17.59 10.65 16.89
C ASP A 138 -17.32 11.94 16.07
N PRO A 139 -18.07 13.04 16.27
CA PRO A 139 -17.82 14.31 15.59
C PRO A 139 -16.41 14.87 15.83
N ASP A 140 -15.79 14.58 16.97
CA ASP A 140 -14.43 15.04 17.29
C ASP A 140 -13.36 14.35 16.41
N ASN A 141 -13.71 13.26 15.72
CA ASN A 141 -12.81 12.61 14.77
C ASN A 141 -12.61 13.43 13.49
N LEU A 142 -13.57 14.28 13.11
CA LEU A 142 -13.52 15.06 11.87
C LEU A 142 -12.24 15.90 11.74
N PRO A 143 -11.88 16.78 12.69
CA PRO A 143 -10.65 17.58 12.58
C PRO A 143 -9.37 16.72 12.57
N ILE A 144 -9.37 15.57 13.25
CA ILE A 144 -8.23 14.64 13.28
C ILE A 144 -8.04 13.99 11.92
N VAL A 145 -9.11 13.42 11.35
CA VAL A 145 -9.09 12.79 10.03
C VAL A 145 -8.72 13.80 8.96
N GLN A 146 -9.24 15.04 9.01
CA GLN A 146 -8.87 16.08 8.06
C GLN A 146 -7.36 16.36 8.07
N ALA A 147 -6.75 16.49 9.27
CA ALA A 147 -5.31 16.72 9.39
C ALA A 147 -4.49 15.54 8.81
N TRP A 148 -4.95 14.30 8.98
CA TRP A 148 -4.33 13.14 8.37
C TRP A 148 -4.51 13.11 6.85
N LEU A 149 -5.68 13.48 6.32
CA LEU A 149 -5.89 13.58 4.87
C LEU A 149 -4.92 14.57 4.23
N ASP A 150 -4.79 15.77 4.81
CA ASP A 150 -3.87 16.79 4.30
C ASP A 150 -2.42 16.30 4.32
N LYS A 151 -2.00 15.67 5.44
CA LYS A 151 -0.66 15.08 5.57
C LYS A 151 -0.41 13.99 4.51
N TRP A 152 -1.29 13.01 4.42
CA TRP A 152 -1.05 11.78 3.64
C TRP A 152 -1.31 11.97 2.15
N PHE A 153 -2.18 12.90 1.77
CA PHE A 153 -2.23 13.39 0.39
C PHE A 153 -0.89 13.98 -0.02
N TRP A 154 -0.32 14.90 0.77
CA TRP A 154 0.93 15.55 0.37
C TRP A 154 2.15 14.64 0.44
N ARG A 155 2.20 13.74 1.44
CA ARG A 155 3.25 12.72 1.49
C ARG A 155 3.15 11.74 0.33
N GLY A 156 1.93 11.36 -0.10
CA GLY A 156 1.73 10.43 -1.20
C GLY A 156 1.88 11.05 -2.59
N TYR A 157 1.64 12.36 -2.71
CA TYR A 157 1.89 13.10 -3.95
C TYR A 157 3.38 13.29 -4.28
N ARG A 158 4.23 13.29 -3.26
CA ARG A 158 5.69 13.46 -3.38
C ARG A 158 6.39 12.13 -3.65
#